data_AF-A0A1C3J9Q1-F1
#
_entry.id   AF-A0A1C3J9Q1-F1
#
_cell.length_a   1.000
_cell.length_b   1.000
_cell.length_c   1.000
_cell.angle_alpha   90.00
_cell.angle_beta   90.00
_cell.angle_gamma   90.00
#
_symmetry.space_group_name_H-M   'P 1'
#
loop_
_entity.id
_entity.type
_entity.pdbx_description
1 polymer ?
#
loop_
_entity_poly.entity_id
_entity_poly.type
_entity_poly.pdbx_seq_one_letter_code
_entity_poly.pdbx_strand_id
1 'polypeptide(L)'
;MFLLKNIEEILASIAISITVLVVIVNVVLRYGFGFVVPWSEELSVICFIWAVYLGISSCYKHKLHMGVDVVVAMLPEKAKIPFRLCVSVFLLALNILMAVLSYQYLMLSNKVTPVMGVSYFVINGVLLLCFSLMAIHTVRFIASDVASLKRSSK
;
A
#
# COMPACT_ATOMS: atom_id res chain seq x y z
N MET A 1 2.54 -22.53 0.85
CA MET A 1 1.89 -21.66 1.87
C MET A 1 2.61 -20.32 2.07
N PHE A 2 3.95 -20.25 2.06
CA PHE A 2 4.71 -19.01 2.33
C PHE A 2 4.57 -17.94 1.22
N LEU A 3 4.61 -18.36 -0.06
CA LEU A 3 4.45 -17.50 -1.23
C LEU A 3 3.12 -16.73 -1.23
N LEU A 4 2.01 -17.41 -0.96
CA LEU A 4 0.67 -16.79 -0.93
C LEU A 4 0.53 -15.74 0.18
N LYS A 5 1.28 -15.88 1.29
CA LYS A 5 1.20 -14.97 2.43
C LYS A 5 1.93 -13.65 2.15
N ASN A 6 2.96 -13.66 1.32
CA ASN A 6 3.87 -12.54 1.11
C ASN A 6 3.90 -12.07 -0.36
N ILE A 7 2.84 -12.33 -1.13
CA ILE A 7 2.73 -11.90 -2.54
C ILE A 7 2.96 -10.38 -2.65
N GLU A 8 2.36 -9.60 -1.75
CA GLU A 8 2.48 -8.14 -1.73
C GLU A 8 3.94 -7.68 -1.58
N GLU A 9 4.70 -8.32 -0.69
CA GLU A 9 6.13 -8.04 -0.45
C GLU A 9 6.98 -8.41 -1.66
N ILE A 10 6.72 -9.58 -2.24
CA ILE A 10 7.46 -10.06 -3.41
C ILE A 10 7.19 -9.14 -4.60
N LEU A 11 5.93 -8.80 -4.86
CA LEU A 11 5.56 -7.94 -5.98
C LEU A 11 6.11 -6.52 -5.81
N ALA A 12 6.08 -5.97 -4.58
CA ALA A 12 6.71 -4.69 -4.26
C ALA A 12 8.23 -4.72 -4.51
N SER A 13 8.91 -5.79 -4.06
CA SER A 13 10.36 -5.95 -4.22
C SER A 13 10.79 -6.08 -5.70
N ILE A 14 9.98 -6.76 -6.52
CA ILE A 14 10.22 -6.87 -7.96
C ILE A 14 10.01 -5.50 -8.62
N ALA A 15 8.90 -4.82 -8.30
CA ALA A 15 8.59 -3.52 -8.88
C ALA A 15 9.67 -2.47 -8.57
N ILE A 16 10.15 -2.39 -7.32
CA ILE A 16 11.21 -1.45 -6.95
C ILE A 16 12.55 -1.81 -7.61
N SER A 17 12.86 -3.11 -7.73
CA SER A 17 14.08 -3.56 -8.41
C SER A 17 14.07 -3.16 -9.88
N ILE A 18 12.92 -3.28 -10.56
CA ILE A 18 12.75 -2.82 -11.94
C ILE A 18 12.96 -1.31 -12.04
N THR A 19 12.33 -0.52 -11.17
CA THR A 19 12.54 0.94 -11.13
C THR A 19 14.02 1.28 -11.01
N VAL A 20 14.74 0.66 -10.06
CA VAL A 20 16.17 0.93 -9.83
C VAL A 20 17.00 0.58 -11.06
N LEU A 21 16.77 -0.59 -11.66
CA LEU A 21 17.49 -1.02 -12.86
C LEU A 21 17.23 -0.09 -14.05
N VAL A 22 15.99 0.29 -14.29
CA VAL A 22 15.61 1.18 -15.39
C VAL A 22 16.26 2.56 -15.20
N VAL A 23 16.27 3.10 -13.99
CA VAL A 23 16.92 4.39 -13.68
C VAL A 23 18.43 4.31 -13.88
N ILE A 24 19.09 3.25 -13.39
CA ILE A 24 20.54 3.06 -13.58
C ILE A 24 20.87 2.98 -15.07
N VAL A 25 20.13 2.18 -15.82
CA VAL A 25 20.31 2.04 -17.27
C VAL A 25 20.12 3.38 -17.97
N ASN A 26 19.08 4.14 -17.63
CA ASN A 26 18.84 5.48 -18.19
C ASN A 26 20.01 6.44 -17.95
N VAL A 27 20.53 6.48 -16.71
CA VAL A 27 21.69 7.30 -16.34
C VAL A 27 22.93 6.89 -17.14
N VAL A 28 23.22 5.59 -17.25
CA VAL A 28 24.37 5.11 -18.04
C VAL A 28 24.24 5.46 -19.52
N LEU A 29 23.04 5.31 -20.11
CA LEU A 29 22.79 5.65 -21.50
C LEU A 29 22.93 7.16 -21.75
N ARG A 30 22.39 7.96 -20.83
CA ARG A 30 22.40 9.42 -20.91
C ARG A 30 23.79 10.01 -20.79
N TYR A 31 24.56 9.59 -19.78
CA TYR A 31 25.87 10.16 -19.52
C TYR A 31 27.00 9.43 -20.24
N GLY A 32 26.86 8.13 -20.50
CA GLY A 32 27.88 7.32 -21.18
C GLY A 32 27.79 7.36 -22.71
N PHE A 33 26.57 7.37 -23.26
CA PHE A 33 26.33 7.28 -24.71
C PHE A 33 25.65 8.52 -25.30
N GLY A 34 25.22 9.49 -24.47
CA GLY A 34 24.64 10.75 -24.91
C GLY A 34 23.21 10.66 -25.46
N PHE A 35 22.54 9.51 -25.33
CA PHE A 35 21.15 9.35 -25.78
C PHE A 35 20.18 9.14 -24.61
N VAL A 36 18.95 9.62 -24.77
CA VAL A 36 17.89 9.56 -23.76
C VAL A 36 16.79 8.61 -24.20
N VAL A 37 16.35 7.76 -23.28
CA VAL A 37 15.22 6.84 -23.50
C VAL A 37 13.97 7.45 -22.87
N PRO A 38 13.05 8.08 -23.64
CA PRO A 38 11.97 8.88 -23.08
C PRO A 38 10.91 8.04 -22.33
N TRP A 39 10.68 6.79 -22.73
CA TRP A 39 9.72 5.92 -22.03
C TRP A 39 10.25 5.39 -20.68
N SER A 40 11.55 5.43 -20.46
CA SER A 40 12.18 4.86 -19.27
C SER A 40 11.82 5.65 -18.00
N GLU A 41 11.62 6.96 -18.11
CA GLU A 41 11.17 7.80 -17.00
C GLU A 41 9.74 7.44 -16.58
N GLU A 42 8.80 7.38 -17.54
CA GLU A 42 7.42 6.97 -17.28
C GLU A 42 7.35 5.55 -16.68
N LEU A 43 8.10 4.59 -17.23
CA LEU A 43 8.10 3.21 -16.73
C LEU A 43 8.62 3.12 -15.29
N SER A 44 9.71 3.84 -15.00
CA SER A 44 10.30 3.87 -13.65
C SER A 44 9.30 4.38 -12.63
N VAL A 45 8.58 5.46 -12.96
CA VAL A 45 7.55 6.05 -12.10
C VAL A 45 6.37 5.10 -11.91
N ILE A 46 5.89 4.45 -12.96
CA ILE A 46 4.78 3.48 -12.86
C ILE A 46 5.18 2.32 -11.95
N CYS A 47 6.33 1.70 -12.17
CA CYS A 47 6.83 0.62 -11.32
C CYS A 47 7.06 1.09 -9.87
N PHE A 48 7.53 2.33 -9.67
CA PHE A 48 7.76 2.89 -8.35
C PHE A 48 6.45 3.08 -7.59
N ILE A 49 5.43 3.64 -8.24
CA ILE A 49 4.09 3.81 -7.67
C ILE A 49 3.56 2.44 -7.22
N TRP A 50 3.65 1.42 -8.07
CA TRP A 50 3.24 0.07 -7.73
C TRP A 50 4.00 -0.50 -6.54
N ALA A 51 5.33 -0.31 -6.50
CA ALA A 51 6.15 -0.77 -5.40
C ALA A 51 5.79 -0.12 -4.07
N VAL A 52 5.57 1.20 -4.06
CA VAL A 52 5.22 1.95 -2.85
C VAL A 52 3.87 1.50 -2.30
N TYR A 53 2.84 1.41 -3.14
CA TYR A 53 1.50 1.04 -2.66
C TYR A 53 1.43 -0.43 -2.19
N LEU A 54 2.08 -1.35 -2.89
CA LEU A 54 2.18 -2.74 -2.44
C LEU A 54 3.01 -2.87 -1.14
N GLY A 55 4.07 -2.05 -1.01
CA GLY A 55 4.85 -1.94 0.22
C GLY A 55 4.04 -1.44 1.41
N ILE A 56 3.20 -0.42 1.21
CA ILE A 56 2.29 0.10 2.25
C ILE A 56 1.34 -0.98 2.72
N SER A 57 0.71 -1.72 1.80
CA SER A 57 -0.19 -2.84 2.15
C SER A 57 0.52 -3.92 2.97
N SER A 58 1.75 -4.28 2.59
CA SER A 58 2.58 -5.22 3.37
C SER A 58 2.90 -4.69 4.78
N CYS A 59 3.33 -3.43 4.91
CA CYS A 59 3.60 -2.83 6.21
C CYS A 59 2.36 -2.81 7.10
N TYR A 60 1.19 -2.58 6.51
CA TYR A 60 -0.09 -2.56 7.21
C TYR A 60 -0.43 -3.93 7.83
N LYS A 61 -0.13 -5.03 7.13
CA LYS A 61 -0.31 -6.40 7.63
C LYS A 61 0.50 -6.68 8.91
N HIS A 62 1.67 -6.05 9.07
CA HIS A 62 2.52 -6.20 10.25
C HIS A 62 2.11 -5.28 11.41
N LYS A 63 0.96 -4.58 11.31
CA LYS A 63 0.44 -3.64 12.32
C LYS A 63 1.45 -2.56 12.70
N LEU A 64 2.22 -2.07 11.73
CA LEU A 64 3.23 -1.03 11.95
C LEU A 64 2.63 0.38 12.14
N HIS A 65 1.42 0.49 12.71
CA HIS A 65 0.84 1.76 13.14
C HIS A 65 1.49 2.25 14.45
N MET A 66 2.81 2.40 14.41
CA MET A 66 3.62 2.74 15.59
C MET A 66 3.08 3.97 16.32
N GLY A 67 2.54 4.96 15.61
CA GLY A 67 1.93 6.15 16.22
C GLY A 67 0.72 5.84 17.11
N VAL A 68 -0.18 4.96 16.66
CA VAL A 68 -1.36 4.56 17.46
C VAL A 68 -0.95 3.67 18.61
N ASP A 69 -0.04 2.73 18.37
CA ASP A 69 0.41 1.79 19.40
C ASP A 69 1.12 2.49 20.57
N VAL A 70 1.91 3.55 20.30
CA VAL A 70 2.53 4.37 21.36
C VAL A 70 1.48 5.08 22.20
N VAL A 71 0.45 5.67 21.57
CA VAL A 71 -0.65 6.33 22.29
C VAL A 71 -1.40 5.30 23.15
N VAL A 72 -1.75 4.13 22.60
CA VAL A 72 -2.41 3.03 23.35
C VAL A 72 -1.53 2.56 24.51
N ALA A 73 -0.21 2.51 24.33
CA ALA A 73 0.72 2.05 25.37
C ALA A 73 0.76 2.99 26.59
N MET A 74 0.56 4.29 26.38
CA MET A 74 0.50 5.31 27.42
C MET A 74 -0.81 5.31 28.23
N LEU A 75 -1.88 4.64 27.76
CA LEU A 75 -3.15 4.56 28.47
C LEU A 75 -3.12 3.53 29.63
N PRO A 76 -3.94 3.71 30.68
CA PRO A 76 -4.12 2.71 31.74
C PRO A 76 -4.73 1.42 31.18
N GLU A 77 -4.36 0.25 31.72
CA GLU A 77 -4.70 -1.09 31.18
C GLU A 77 -6.18 -1.30 30.89
N LYS A 78 -7.06 -0.76 31.73
CA LYS A 78 -8.52 -0.87 31.58
C LYS A 78 -9.08 -0.11 30.36
N ALA A 79 -8.40 0.95 29.91
CA ALA A 79 -8.82 1.77 28.78
C ALA A 79 -8.16 1.35 27.45
N LYS A 80 -7.09 0.54 27.48
CA LYS A 80 -6.36 0.11 26.27
C LYS A 80 -7.25 -0.64 25.29
N ILE A 81 -8.09 -1.53 25.79
CA ILE A 81 -8.89 -2.43 24.96
C ILE A 81 -10.01 -1.71 24.20
N PRO A 82 -10.90 -0.93 24.83
CA PRO A 82 -11.92 -0.18 24.10
C PRO A 82 -11.32 0.87 23.16
N PHE A 83 -10.21 1.50 23.56
CA PHE A 83 -9.51 2.47 22.71
C PHE A 83 -8.93 1.80 21.45
N ARG A 84 -8.28 0.64 21.59
CA ARG A 84 -7.76 -0.12 20.45
C ARG A 84 -8.87 -0.51 19.48
N LEU A 85 -10.01 -0.99 19.98
CA LEU A 85 -11.16 -1.33 19.14
C LEU A 85 -11.69 -0.09 18.39
N CYS A 86 -11.82 1.04 19.09
CA CYS A 86 -12.24 2.31 18.49
C CYS A 86 -11.31 2.73 17.34
N VAL A 87 -9.98 2.65 17.56
CA VAL A 87 -9.01 2.99 16.51
C VAL A 87 -9.08 2.01 15.34
N SER A 88 -9.20 0.70 15.60
CA SER A 88 -9.34 -0.30 14.53
C SER A 88 -10.59 -0.06 13.67
N VAL A 89 -11.72 0.32 14.27
CA VAL A 89 -12.95 0.68 13.56
C VAL A 89 -12.78 1.98 12.77
N PHE A 90 -12.13 2.99 13.37
CA PHE A 90 -11.84 4.26 12.68
C PHE A 90 -10.94 4.04 11.45
N LEU A 91 -9.87 3.25 11.60
CA LEU A 91 -8.98 2.89 10.49
C LEU A 91 -9.72 2.10 9.39
N LEU A 92 -10.64 1.21 9.76
CA LEU A 92 -11.46 0.50 8.79
C LEU A 92 -12.32 1.47 7.98
N ALA A 93 -13.00 2.40 8.66
CA ALA A 93 -13.83 3.41 8.00
C ALA A 93 -13.00 4.29 7.05
N LEU A 94 -11.81 4.71 7.49
CA LEU A 94 -10.88 5.49 6.66
C LEU A 94 -10.42 4.70 5.43
N ASN A 95 -10.04 3.43 5.58
CA ASN A 95 -9.62 2.59 4.46
C ASN A 95 -10.75 2.38 3.44
N ILE A 96 -11.99 2.17 3.90
CA ILE A 96 -13.16 2.05 3.02
C ILE A 96 -13.41 3.35 2.27
N LEU A 97 -13.37 4.49 2.97
CA LEU A 97 -13.53 5.81 2.36
C LEU A 97 -12.48 6.03 1.26
N MET A 98 -11.21 5.73 1.56
CA MET A 98 -10.12 5.87 0.60
C MET A 98 -10.26 4.92 -0.60
N ALA A 99 -10.76 3.70 -0.39
CA ALA A 99 -11.04 2.76 -1.47
C ALA A 99 -12.14 3.29 -2.41
N VAL A 100 -13.23 3.84 -1.87
CA VAL A 100 -14.31 4.45 -2.66
C VAL A 100 -13.81 5.66 -3.44
N LEU A 101 -13.03 6.54 -2.78
CA LEU A 101 -12.46 7.72 -3.44
C LEU A 101 -11.50 7.34 -4.56
N SER A 102 -10.69 6.28 -4.34
CA SER A 102 -9.78 5.74 -5.35
C SER A 102 -10.53 5.17 -6.55
N TYR A 103 -11.65 4.47 -6.32
CA TYR A 103 -12.52 3.99 -7.39
C TYR A 103 -13.12 5.16 -8.20
N GLN A 104 -13.62 6.18 -7.52
CA GLN A 104 -14.14 7.37 -8.20
C GLN A 104 -13.05 8.08 -9.02
N TYR A 105 -11.85 8.21 -8.47
CA TYR A 105 -10.71 8.82 -9.16
C TYR A 105 -10.30 8.03 -10.41
N LEU A 106 -10.37 6.70 -10.35
CA LEU A 106 -10.09 5.81 -11.48
C LEU A 106 -11.09 6.04 -12.62
N MET A 107 -12.38 6.17 -12.30
CA MET A 107 -13.45 6.39 -13.29
C MET A 107 -13.38 7.79 -13.94
N LEU A 108 -12.86 8.78 -13.22
CA LEU A 108 -12.64 10.13 -13.74
C LEU A 108 -11.35 10.24 -14.59
N SER A 109 -10.44 9.28 -14.48
CA SER A 109 -9.13 9.32 -15.14
C SER A 109 -9.12 8.63 -16.50
N ASN A 110 -9.64 9.29 -17.54
CA ASN A 110 -9.57 8.84 -18.95
C ASN A 110 -8.32 9.35 -19.69
N LYS A 111 -7.20 9.53 -18.99
CA LYS A 111 -5.95 10.04 -19.59
C LYS A 111 -5.03 8.88 -19.97
N VAL A 112 -4.18 9.11 -20.97
CA VAL A 112 -3.08 8.22 -21.37
C VAL A 112 -1.74 8.94 -21.16
N THR A 113 -0.68 8.19 -20.88
CA THR A 113 0.66 8.79 -20.76
C THR A 113 1.16 9.29 -22.12
N PRO A 114 1.86 10.44 -22.17
CA PRO A 114 2.22 11.09 -23.42
C PRO A 114 3.25 10.31 -24.23
N VAL A 115 4.15 9.53 -23.60
CA VAL A 115 5.20 8.80 -24.30
C VAL A 115 4.79 7.35 -24.58
N MET A 116 4.38 6.61 -23.55
CA MET A 116 4.02 5.18 -23.71
C MET A 116 2.59 4.93 -24.16
N GLY A 117 1.69 5.92 -24.06
CA GLY A 117 0.27 5.73 -24.35
C GLY A 117 -0.44 4.80 -23.36
N VAL A 118 0.15 4.55 -22.18
CA VAL A 118 -0.43 3.67 -21.17
C VAL A 118 -1.62 4.38 -20.52
N SER A 119 -2.74 3.67 -20.40
CA SER A 119 -3.90 4.19 -19.70
C SER A 119 -3.59 4.43 -18.22
N TYR A 120 -3.98 5.60 -17.70
CA TYR A 120 -3.88 5.92 -16.28
C TYR A 120 -4.64 4.93 -15.38
N PHE A 121 -5.51 4.10 -15.95
CA PHE A 121 -6.12 2.98 -15.25
C PHE A 121 -5.08 2.05 -14.62
N VAL A 122 -3.98 1.76 -15.31
CA VAL A 122 -2.91 0.88 -14.79
C VAL A 122 -2.15 1.56 -13.64
N ILE A 123 -1.95 2.86 -13.73
CA ILE A 123 -1.22 3.65 -12.73
C ILE A 123 -2.07 3.81 -11.48
N ASN A 124 -3.32 4.23 -11.65
CA ASN A 124 -4.23 4.54 -10.55
C ASN A 124 -4.92 3.30 -9.99
N GLY A 125 -4.98 2.20 -10.74
CA GLY A 125 -5.60 0.94 -10.30
C GLY A 125 -4.94 0.36 -9.05
N VAL A 126 -3.64 0.62 -8.84
CA VAL A 126 -2.95 0.14 -7.64
C VAL A 126 -3.41 0.85 -6.37
N LEU A 127 -3.92 2.09 -6.44
CA LEU A 127 -4.50 2.78 -5.28
C LEU A 127 -5.72 2.01 -4.77
N LEU A 128 -6.65 1.68 -5.68
CA LEU A 128 -7.83 0.90 -5.35
C LEU A 128 -7.45 -0.47 -4.77
N LEU A 129 -6.47 -1.14 -5.39
CA LEU A 129 -5.98 -2.44 -4.95
C LEU A 129 -5.39 -2.36 -3.54
N CYS A 130 -4.54 -1.36 -3.26
CA CYS A 130 -3.91 -1.12 -1.96
C CYS A 130 -4.94 -0.91 -0.85
N PHE A 131 -5.86 0.04 -1.02
CA PHE A 131 -6.85 0.33 0.03
C PHE A 131 -7.82 -0.83 0.26
N SER A 132 -8.15 -1.58 -0.81
CA SER A 132 -8.95 -2.79 -0.69
C SER A 132 -8.24 -3.87 0.14
N LEU A 133 -6.94 -4.09 -0.11
CA LEU A 133 -6.13 -5.02 0.69
C LEU A 133 -6.00 -4.57 2.15
N MET A 134 -5.73 -3.28 2.38
CA MET A 134 -5.64 -2.72 3.74
C MET A 134 -6.97 -2.85 4.51
N ALA A 135 -8.11 -2.66 3.84
CA ALA A 135 -9.42 -2.90 4.44
C ALA A 135 -9.57 -4.36 4.89
N ILE A 136 -9.19 -5.33 4.05
CA ILE A 136 -9.22 -6.77 4.38
C ILE A 136 -8.31 -7.07 5.59
N HIS A 137 -7.09 -6.53 5.62
CA HIS A 137 -6.18 -6.71 6.74
C HIS A 137 -6.72 -6.07 8.03
N THR A 138 -7.43 -4.94 7.93
CA THR A 138 -8.08 -4.30 9.08
C THR A 138 -9.21 -5.14 9.67
N VAL A 139 -10.03 -5.77 8.83
CA VAL A 139 -11.08 -6.70 9.30
C VAL A 139 -10.46 -7.87 10.06
N ARG A 140 -9.34 -8.42 9.57
CA ARG A 140 -8.59 -9.46 10.28
C ARG A 140 -8.05 -8.97 11.61
N PHE A 141 -7.61 -7.71 11.69
CA PHE A 141 -7.16 -7.12 12.94
C PHE A 141 -8.27 -7.04 13.99
N ILE A 142 -9.44 -6.52 13.60
CA ILE A 142 -10.62 -6.43 14.47
C ILE A 142 -11.02 -7.82 14.98
N ALA A 143 -11.05 -8.83 14.10
CA ALA A 143 -11.37 -10.20 14.50
C ALA A 143 -10.37 -10.74 15.56
N SER A 144 -9.08 -10.42 15.41
CA SER A 144 -8.06 -10.81 16.39
C SER A 144 -8.22 -10.10 17.74
N ASP A 145 -8.59 -8.81 17.73
CA ASP A 145 -8.80 -8.04 18.95
C ASP A 145 -10.04 -8.51 19.72
N VAL A 146 -11.14 -8.82 19.02
CA VAL A 146 -12.37 -9.38 19.63
C VAL A 146 -12.10 -10.77 20.24
N ALA A 147 -11.27 -11.60 19.60
CA ALA A 147 -10.87 -12.89 20.15
C ALA A 147 -10.04 -12.74 21.44
N SER A 148 -9.20 -11.71 21.52
CA SER A 148 -8.38 -11.43 22.72
C SER A 148 -9.24 -11.00 23.92
N LEU A 149 -10.27 -10.19 23.68
CA LEU A 149 -11.27 -9.79 24.68
C LEU A 149 -11.99 -10.98 25.30
N LYS A 150 -12.41 -11.93 24.46
CA LYS A 150 -13.13 -13.13 24.91
C LYS A 150 -12.27 -14.05 25.77
N ARG A 151 -10.94 -13.96 25.65
CA ARG A 151 -9.97 -14.76 26.41
C ARG A 151 -9.59 -14.16 27.76
N SER A 152 -9.70 -12.84 27.93
CA SER A 152 -9.45 -12.15 29.20
C SER A 152 -10.65 -12.17 30.15
N SER A 153 -11.83 -12.54 29.66
CA SER A 153 -13.08 -12.62 30.42
C SER A 153 -13.35 -14.03 30.98
N LYS A 154 -12.41 -14.96 30.87
CA LYS A 154 -12.49 -16.35 31.32
C LYS A 154 -11.33 -16.64 32.26
#